data_AF-A0A5M5ZLV5-F1
#
_entry.id   AF-A0A5M5ZLV5-F1
#
_cell.length_a   1.000
_cell.length_b   1.000
_cell.length_c   1.000
_cell.angle_alpha   90.00
_cell.angle_beta   90.00
_cell.angle_gamma   90.00
#
_symmetry.space_group_name_H-M   'P 1'
#
loop_
_entity.id
_entity.type
_entity.pdbx_description
1 polymer ?
#
loop_
_entity_poly.entity_id
_entity_poly.type
_entity_poly.pdbx_seq_one_letter_code
_entity_poly.pdbx_strand_id
1 'polypeptide(L)'
;ITVIPEVDLPGHMLAALAAYPEMGCTGGPYEVCPRWGVFEDVLCIGNEKSMQFLEDVMAEIIDIFPSKYIHIGGDEAPRTRWEKCPKCQARIRTEKLKADKNHTAEDRLQSYCMTRIEKLLNSKGRQIIGWDEILEGDVAPNATVMSWRGSAGGIKAAQLGHDVIMTPNDYCYFDYYQSEDTRHEPFAIGGFVPLEKVYSLNPTASLTEEQAKHILGTQANLWTEYIPTSEQVEYMVLPRMAALAEVQWTQLEKKDYTNFTTRLAGLIGLYRRDGLNYREPFRQQADSTATEKK
;
A
#
# COMPACT_ATOMS: atom_id res chain seq x y z
N ILE A 1 9.26 16.84 2.74
CA ILE A 1 8.32 15.69 2.75
C ILE A 1 6.98 16.22 2.25
N THR A 2 6.45 15.64 1.18
CA THR A 2 5.09 15.95 0.69
C THR A 2 4.14 14.91 1.27
N VAL A 3 3.02 15.34 1.86
CA VAL A 3 1.99 14.42 2.35
C VAL A 3 1.03 14.09 1.21
N ILE A 4 0.99 12.83 0.81
CA ILE A 4 0.05 12.30 -0.18
C ILE A 4 -1.10 11.65 0.61
N PRO A 5 -2.33 12.20 0.58
CA PRO A 5 -3.45 11.59 1.27
C PRO A 5 -3.93 10.35 0.52
N GLU A 6 -4.42 9.36 1.27
CA GLU A 6 -5.14 8.20 0.76
C GLU A 6 -6.59 8.22 1.24
N VAL A 7 -7.54 8.10 0.32
CA VAL A 7 -8.92 7.74 0.61
C VAL A 7 -9.25 6.53 -0.24
N ASP A 8 -9.20 5.37 0.38
CA ASP A 8 -9.31 4.09 -0.31
C ASP A 8 -10.75 3.82 -0.78
N LEU A 9 -10.89 3.56 -2.07
CA LEU A 9 -12.16 3.27 -2.72
C LEU A 9 -11.98 2.23 -3.83
N PRO A 10 -13.02 1.45 -4.16
CA PRO A 10 -14.33 1.37 -3.51
C PRO A 10 -14.39 0.33 -2.36
N GLY A 11 -13.28 -0.40 -2.14
CA GLY A 11 -13.05 -1.31 -1.01
C GLY A 11 -12.90 -0.55 0.32
N HIS A 12 -12.58 -1.26 1.41
CA HIS A 12 -12.21 -0.69 2.73
C HIS A 12 -13.11 0.43 3.29
N MET A 13 -14.37 0.49 2.86
CA MET A 13 -15.28 1.60 3.14
C MET A 13 -16.28 1.34 4.27
N LEU A 14 -16.09 0.30 5.10
CA LEU A 14 -17.05 -0.07 6.16
C LEU A 14 -17.33 1.07 7.14
N ALA A 15 -16.32 1.89 7.46
CA ALA A 15 -16.51 3.05 8.34
C ALA A 15 -17.45 4.09 7.72
N ALA A 16 -17.29 4.39 6.42
CA ALA A 16 -18.19 5.28 5.69
C ALA A 16 -19.59 4.68 5.57
N LEU A 17 -19.69 3.37 5.31
CA LEU A 17 -20.97 2.67 5.25
C LEU A 17 -21.71 2.64 6.60
N ALA A 18 -20.99 2.50 7.72
CA ALA A 18 -21.59 2.57 9.05
C ALA A 18 -22.17 3.97 9.34
N ALA A 19 -21.54 5.03 8.84
CA ALA A 19 -22.03 6.41 8.97
C ALA A 19 -23.17 6.73 8.00
N TYR A 20 -23.09 6.23 6.76
CA TYR A 20 -24.05 6.47 5.67
C TYR A 20 -24.47 5.16 4.99
N PRO A 21 -25.34 4.35 5.62
CA PRO A 21 -25.68 3.02 5.12
C PRO A 21 -26.33 2.99 3.75
N GLU A 22 -26.98 4.08 3.33
CA GLU A 22 -27.55 4.22 1.99
C GLU A 22 -26.51 4.17 0.86
N MET A 23 -25.22 4.31 1.18
CA MET A 23 -24.12 4.25 0.22
C MET A 23 -23.70 2.81 -0.12
N GLY A 24 -24.09 1.82 0.68
CA GLY A 24 -23.79 0.41 0.47
C GLY A 24 -24.84 -0.29 -0.40
N CYS A 25 -24.48 -1.47 -0.95
CA CYS A 25 -25.37 -2.20 -1.87
C CYS A 25 -26.65 -2.72 -1.20
N THR A 26 -26.56 -3.11 0.08
CA THR A 26 -27.67 -3.68 0.84
C THR A 26 -28.47 -2.63 1.61
N GLY A 27 -27.93 -1.43 1.81
CA GLY A 27 -28.55 -0.36 2.61
C GLY A 27 -28.36 -0.53 4.12
N GLY A 28 -27.52 -1.47 4.56
CA GLY A 28 -27.22 -1.76 5.95
C GLY A 28 -28.13 -2.80 6.62
N PRO A 29 -28.09 -2.90 7.96
CA PRO A 29 -27.21 -2.14 8.84
C PRO A 29 -25.73 -2.51 8.63
N TYR A 30 -24.84 -1.53 8.84
CA TYR A 30 -23.40 -1.72 8.85
C TYR A 30 -22.83 -1.20 10.17
N GLU A 31 -21.73 -1.80 10.62
CA GLU A 31 -21.01 -1.37 11.81
C GLU A 31 -19.54 -1.14 11.44
N VAL A 32 -18.87 -0.23 12.16
CA VAL A 32 -17.42 -0.09 12.05
C VAL A 32 -16.80 -1.41 12.50
N CYS A 33 -16.01 -2.04 11.63
CA CYS A 33 -15.52 -3.39 11.91
C CYS A 33 -14.48 -3.39 13.02
N PRO A 34 -14.67 -4.17 14.11
CA PRO A 34 -13.67 -4.31 15.17
C PRO A 34 -12.66 -5.43 14.88
N ARG A 35 -12.63 -5.96 13.65
CA ARG A 35 -11.78 -7.08 13.22
C ARG A 35 -11.00 -6.68 11.98
N TRP A 36 -9.92 -7.43 11.71
CA TRP A 36 -9.05 -7.23 10.56
C TRP A 36 -9.43 -8.11 9.37
N GLY A 37 -8.97 -7.74 8.18
CA GLY A 37 -9.13 -8.49 6.93
C GLY A 37 -10.01 -7.80 5.90
N VAL A 38 -10.37 -8.55 4.86
CA VAL A 38 -11.15 -8.06 3.71
C VAL A 38 -12.64 -8.26 3.94
N PHE A 39 -13.44 -7.24 3.63
CA PHE A 39 -14.88 -7.26 3.85
C PHE A 39 -15.66 -7.19 2.53
N GLU A 40 -16.73 -7.98 2.44
CA GLU A 40 -17.58 -8.02 1.24
C GLU A 40 -18.44 -6.75 1.06
N ASP A 41 -18.76 -6.05 2.15
CA ASP A 41 -19.59 -4.86 2.12
C ASP A 41 -18.77 -3.64 1.66
N VAL A 42 -18.83 -3.38 0.36
CA VAL A 42 -18.14 -2.29 -0.34
C VAL A 42 -19.11 -1.21 -0.82
N LEU A 43 -18.57 -0.07 -1.24
CA LEU A 43 -19.37 1.04 -1.74
C LEU A 43 -20.22 0.63 -2.97
N CYS A 44 -21.47 1.08 -3.05
CA CYS A 44 -22.36 0.77 -4.17
C CYS A 44 -22.08 1.67 -5.39
N ILE A 45 -21.20 1.23 -6.30
CA ILE A 45 -20.84 1.97 -7.53
C ILE A 45 -22.07 2.24 -8.43
N GLY A 46 -23.07 1.36 -8.39
CA GLY A 46 -24.32 1.56 -9.13
C GLY A 46 -25.22 2.66 -8.59
N ASN A 47 -24.95 3.19 -7.39
CA ASN A 47 -25.70 4.26 -6.76
C ASN A 47 -25.06 5.61 -7.05
N GLU A 48 -25.76 6.49 -7.75
CA GLU A 48 -25.24 7.82 -8.09
C GLU A 48 -24.91 8.66 -6.84
N LYS A 49 -25.66 8.48 -5.75
CA LYS A 49 -25.36 9.14 -4.48
C LYS A 49 -24.01 8.72 -3.90
N SER A 50 -23.65 7.44 -4.03
CA SER A 50 -22.35 6.94 -3.58
C SER A 50 -21.20 7.52 -4.40
N MET A 51 -21.41 7.69 -5.72
CA MET A 51 -20.41 8.35 -6.57
C MET A 51 -20.26 9.83 -6.23
N GLN A 52 -21.36 10.56 -6.02
CA GLN A 52 -21.30 11.96 -5.59
C GLN A 52 -20.61 12.12 -4.24
N PHE A 53 -20.89 11.22 -3.27
CA PHE A 53 -20.19 11.22 -1.98
C PHE A 53 -18.67 11.12 -2.15
N LEU A 54 -18.17 10.24 -3.02
CA LEU A 54 -16.73 10.15 -3.29
C LEU A 54 -16.18 11.43 -3.93
N GLU A 55 -16.91 12.02 -4.87
CA GLU A 55 -16.49 13.27 -5.51
C GLU A 55 -16.40 14.43 -4.51
N ASP A 56 -17.38 14.55 -3.62
CA ASP A 56 -17.42 15.59 -2.59
C ASP A 56 -16.28 15.41 -1.56
N VAL A 57 -16.06 14.18 -1.09
CA VAL A 57 -14.92 13.86 -0.21
C VAL A 57 -13.59 14.19 -0.88
N MET A 58 -13.41 13.78 -2.13
CA MET A 58 -12.17 14.07 -2.87
C MET A 58 -11.97 15.57 -3.10
N ALA A 59 -13.04 16.33 -3.31
CA ALA A 59 -12.97 17.79 -3.42
C ALA A 59 -12.46 18.43 -2.10
N GLU A 60 -12.95 17.99 -0.94
CA GLU A 60 -12.44 18.46 0.35
C GLU A 60 -10.98 18.05 0.59
N ILE A 61 -10.61 16.81 0.24
CA ILE A 61 -9.24 16.32 0.39
C ILE A 61 -8.24 17.17 -0.41
N ILE A 62 -8.55 17.51 -1.66
CA ILE A 62 -7.62 18.31 -2.47
C ILE A 62 -7.54 19.77 -2.03
N ASP A 63 -8.56 20.29 -1.32
CA ASP A 63 -8.51 21.62 -0.71
C ASP A 63 -7.59 21.65 0.52
N ILE A 64 -7.48 20.52 1.25
CA ILE A 64 -6.59 20.38 2.41
C ILE A 64 -5.15 20.10 1.99
N PHE A 65 -4.94 19.19 1.04
CA PHE A 65 -3.61 18.67 0.70
C PHE A 65 -3.06 19.31 -0.58
N PRO A 66 -1.89 19.98 -0.54
CA PRO A 66 -1.29 20.60 -1.73
C PRO A 66 -0.61 19.60 -2.67
N SER A 67 -0.58 18.30 -2.32
CA SER A 67 0.07 17.28 -3.12
C SER A 67 -0.51 17.19 -4.53
N LYS A 68 0.37 17.09 -5.54
CA LYS A 68 -0.04 16.77 -6.92
C LYS A 68 -0.73 15.41 -6.99
N TYR A 69 -0.27 14.45 -6.20
CA TYR A 69 -0.80 13.08 -6.17
C TYR A 69 -1.83 12.91 -5.05
N ILE A 70 -2.87 12.14 -5.33
CA ILE A 70 -3.88 11.66 -4.37
C ILE A 70 -3.94 10.15 -4.53
N HIS A 71 -3.78 9.40 -3.43
CA HIS A 71 -3.95 7.96 -3.45
C HIS A 71 -5.45 7.63 -3.32
N ILE A 72 -5.98 6.82 -4.23
CA ILE A 72 -7.39 6.43 -4.23
C ILE A 72 -7.59 4.95 -3.86
N GLY A 73 -6.53 4.30 -3.36
CA GLY A 73 -6.55 2.90 -2.96
C GLY A 73 -6.88 1.97 -4.13
N GLY A 74 -7.96 1.19 -3.99
CA GLY A 74 -8.45 0.27 -5.02
C GLY A 74 -8.08 -1.18 -4.80
N ASP A 75 -7.42 -1.49 -3.68
CA ASP A 75 -7.12 -2.84 -3.25
C ASP A 75 -8.36 -3.52 -2.65
N GLU A 76 -8.29 -4.86 -2.60
CA GLU A 76 -9.18 -5.71 -1.79
C GLU A 76 -10.67 -5.30 -1.80
N ALA A 77 -11.22 -5.10 -3.00
CA ALA A 77 -12.63 -4.74 -3.21
C ALA A 77 -13.44 -5.94 -3.79
N PRO A 78 -13.98 -6.84 -2.93
CA PRO A 78 -14.74 -8.01 -3.40
C PRO A 78 -15.94 -7.66 -4.29
N ARG A 79 -16.09 -8.42 -5.38
CA ARG A 79 -17.19 -8.24 -6.35
C ARG A 79 -18.54 -8.76 -5.85
N THR A 80 -18.56 -9.52 -4.76
CA THR A 80 -19.70 -10.31 -4.26
C THR A 80 -20.99 -9.50 -4.08
N ARG A 81 -20.90 -8.24 -3.62
CA ARG A 81 -22.08 -7.36 -3.46
C ARG A 81 -22.53 -6.78 -4.80
N TRP A 82 -21.61 -6.42 -5.69
CA TRP A 82 -21.95 -5.83 -6.99
C TRP A 82 -22.60 -6.83 -7.95
N GLU A 83 -22.18 -8.09 -7.92
CA GLU A 83 -22.80 -9.19 -8.69
C GLU A 83 -24.32 -9.28 -8.41
N LYS A 84 -24.71 -9.11 -7.15
CA LYS A 84 -26.10 -9.28 -6.68
C LYS A 84 -26.89 -7.97 -6.65
N CYS A 85 -26.22 -6.81 -6.71
CA CYS A 85 -26.85 -5.51 -6.53
C CYS A 85 -27.56 -5.04 -7.82
N PRO A 86 -28.89 -4.83 -7.81
CA PRO A 86 -29.62 -4.38 -9.01
C PRO A 86 -29.13 -3.04 -9.56
N LYS A 87 -28.69 -2.12 -8.68
CA LYS A 87 -28.12 -0.82 -9.08
C LYS A 87 -26.79 -0.99 -9.81
N CYS A 88 -25.88 -1.81 -9.28
CA CYS A 88 -24.60 -2.09 -9.92
C CYS A 88 -24.79 -2.79 -11.27
N GLN A 89 -25.65 -3.80 -11.33
CA GLN A 89 -25.98 -4.50 -12.56
C GLN A 89 -26.65 -3.56 -13.59
N ALA A 90 -27.45 -2.59 -13.15
CA ALA A 90 -28.01 -1.57 -14.04
C ALA A 90 -26.93 -0.62 -14.58
N ARG A 91 -25.95 -0.22 -13.75
CA ARG A 91 -24.80 0.57 -14.19
C ARG A 91 -23.96 -0.17 -15.22
N ILE A 92 -23.64 -1.45 -14.96
CA ILE A 92 -22.93 -2.32 -15.91
C ILE A 92 -23.61 -2.32 -17.29
N ARG A 93 -24.94 -2.48 -17.33
CA ARG A 93 -25.71 -2.44 -18.59
C ARG A 93 -25.68 -1.07 -19.26
N THR A 94 -25.82 0.00 -18.48
CA THR A 94 -25.88 1.39 -18.97
C THR A 94 -24.56 1.82 -19.59
N GLU A 95 -23.45 1.56 -18.89
CA GLU A 95 -22.09 1.89 -19.32
C GLU A 95 -21.50 0.84 -20.28
N LYS A 96 -22.26 -0.24 -20.57
CA LYS A 96 -21.90 -1.32 -21.48
C LYS A 96 -20.58 -2.00 -21.09
N LEU A 97 -20.37 -2.21 -19.79
CA LEU A 97 -19.19 -2.86 -19.24
C LEU A 97 -19.29 -4.37 -19.52
N LYS A 98 -18.44 -4.89 -20.40
CA LYS A 98 -18.49 -6.29 -20.84
C LYS A 98 -17.34 -7.09 -20.26
N ALA A 99 -17.65 -8.28 -19.75
CA ALA A 99 -16.61 -9.24 -19.42
C ALA A 99 -15.81 -9.65 -20.67
N ASP A 100 -14.55 -10.00 -20.45
CA ASP A 100 -13.68 -10.63 -21.44
C ASP A 100 -12.98 -11.86 -20.84
N LYS A 101 -11.91 -12.33 -21.47
CA LYS A 101 -11.17 -13.53 -21.03
C LYS A 101 -10.51 -13.34 -19.65
N ASN A 102 -10.14 -12.10 -19.31
CA ASN A 102 -9.32 -11.77 -18.16
C ASN A 102 -10.08 -10.99 -17.08
N HIS A 103 -11.17 -10.30 -17.43
CA HIS A 103 -11.90 -9.41 -16.53
C HIS A 103 -13.41 -9.65 -16.59
N THR A 104 -14.06 -9.65 -15.42
CA THR A 104 -15.51 -9.67 -15.25
C THR A 104 -16.14 -8.30 -15.55
N ALA A 105 -17.47 -8.23 -15.57
CA ALA A 105 -18.16 -6.95 -15.72
C ALA A 105 -18.02 -6.08 -14.45
N GLU A 106 -17.91 -6.72 -13.29
CA GLU A 106 -17.70 -6.10 -11.98
C GLU A 106 -16.27 -5.59 -11.79
N ASP A 107 -15.27 -6.22 -12.41
CA ASP A 107 -13.90 -5.68 -12.51
C ASP A 107 -13.93 -4.33 -13.23
N ARG A 108 -14.55 -4.30 -14.42
CA ARG A 108 -14.75 -3.06 -15.17
C ARG A 108 -15.64 -2.04 -14.46
N LEU A 109 -16.52 -2.48 -13.56
CA LEU A 109 -17.32 -1.58 -12.72
C LEU A 109 -16.44 -0.82 -11.72
N GLN A 110 -15.41 -1.46 -11.15
CA GLN A 110 -14.40 -0.73 -10.38
C GLN A 110 -13.60 0.20 -11.28
N SER A 111 -13.12 -0.24 -12.45
CA SER A 111 -12.41 0.66 -13.38
C SER A 111 -13.25 1.89 -13.73
N TYR A 112 -14.58 1.74 -13.90
CA TYR A 112 -15.51 2.86 -14.09
C TYR A 112 -15.49 3.84 -12.90
N CYS A 113 -15.59 3.33 -11.67
CA CYS A 113 -15.52 4.15 -10.44
C CYS A 113 -14.21 4.93 -10.38
N MET A 114 -13.09 4.23 -10.56
CA MET A 114 -11.75 4.81 -10.45
C MET A 114 -11.49 5.84 -11.56
N THR A 115 -11.87 5.53 -12.80
CA THR A 115 -11.77 6.46 -13.94
C THR A 115 -12.60 7.73 -13.71
N ARG A 116 -13.76 7.61 -13.05
CA ARG A 116 -14.61 8.78 -12.75
C ARG A 116 -13.93 9.70 -11.72
N ILE A 117 -13.36 9.14 -10.65
CA ILE A 117 -12.61 9.90 -9.65
C ILE A 117 -11.31 10.47 -10.24
N GLU A 118 -10.61 9.71 -11.08
CA GLU A 118 -9.44 10.20 -11.82
C GLU A 118 -9.78 11.44 -12.66
N LYS A 119 -10.86 11.40 -13.44
CA LYS A 119 -11.30 12.55 -14.26
C LYS A 119 -11.58 13.78 -13.42
N LEU A 120 -12.23 13.62 -12.26
CA LEU A 120 -12.44 14.71 -11.32
C LEU A 120 -11.11 15.31 -10.85
N LEU A 121 -10.22 14.47 -10.34
CA LEU A 121 -8.93 14.89 -9.80
C LEU A 121 -8.03 15.54 -10.88
N ASN A 122 -7.98 14.95 -12.07
CA ASN A 122 -7.27 15.50 -13.23
C ASN A 122 -7.83 16.88 -13.63
N SER A 123 -9.15 17.08 -13.59
CA SER A 123 -9.77 18.39 -13.87
C SER A 123 -9.36 19.49 -12.88
N LYS A 124 -8.86 19.10 -11.71
CA LYS A 124 -8.35 19.97 -10.65
C LYS A 124 -6.82 20.02 -10.60
N GLY A 125 -6.15 19.51 -11.64
CA GLY A 125 -4.68 19.51 -11.77
C GLY A 125 -3.98 18.50 -10.87
N ARG A 126 -4.71 17.50 -10.35
CA ARG A 126 -4.16 16.41 -9.53
C ARG A 126 -3.94 15.16 -10.38
N GLN A 127 -3.18 14.19 -9.87
CA GLN A 127 -2.94 12.88 -10.47
C GLN A 127 -3.28 11.81 -9.44
N ILE A 128 -3.68 10.63 -9.90
CA ILE A 128 -4.01 9.52 -8.99
C ILE A 128 -2.83 8.56 -8.79
N ILE A 129 -2.78 7.98 -7.61
CA ILE A 129 -2.07 6.73 -7.34
C ILE A 129 -3.11 5.70 -6.89
N GLY A 130 -2.98 4.45 -7.31
CA GLY A 130 -3.77 3.35 -6.76
C GLY A 130 -2.94 2.07 -6.68
N TRP A 131 -3.39 1.12 -5.86
CA TRP A 131 -2.75 -0.18 -5.70
C TRP A 131 -2.76 -0.99 -7.01
N ASP A 132 -1.92 -2.02 -7.14
CA ASP A 132 -1.78 -2.74 -8.42
C ASP A 132 -3.05 -3.45 -8.92
N GLU A 133 -4.06 -3.63 -8.06
CA GLU A 133 -5.42 -4.03 -8.39
C GLU A 133 -6.10 -3.10 -9.40
N ILE A 134 -5.68 -1.84 -9.54
CA ILE A 134 -6.25 -0.95 -10.57
C ILE A 134 -5.94 -1.42 -11.99
N LEU A 135 -5.01 -2.37 -12.14
CA LEU A 135 -4.73 -3.12 -13.38
C LEU A 135 -5.82 -4.14 -13.73
N GLU A 136 -6.71 -4.48 -12.80
CA GLU A 136 -7.84 -5.40 -12.99
C GLU A 136 -8.98 -4.71 -13.76
N GLY A 137 -8.72 -4.39 -15.04
CA GLY A 137 -9.65 -3.79 -15.98
C GLY A 137 -8.97 -2.79 -16.92
N ASP A 138 -9.71 -1.75 -17.31
CA ASP A 138 -9.14 -0.68 -18.14
C ASP A 138 -8.45 0.35 -17.24
N VAL A 139 -7.12 0.38 -17.25
CA VAL A 139 -6.34 1.32 -16.44
C VAL A 139 -6.54 2.74 -16.96
N ALA A 140 -6.76 3.67 -16.03
CA ALA A 140 -6.76 5.09 -16.27
C ALA A 140 -5.44 5.55 -16.92
N PRO A 141 -5.44 6.26 -18.06
CA PRO A 141 -4.23 6.51 -18.86
C PRO A 141 -3.14 7.30 -18.11
N ASN A 142 -3.50 8.09 -17.10
CA ASN A 142 -2.55 8.87 -16.30
C ASN A 142 -2.38 8.32 -14.87
N ALA A 143 -2.86 7.11 -14.59
CA ALA A 143 -2.71 6.50 -13.28
C ALA A 143 -1.26 6.13 -13.01
N THR A 144 -0.79 6.48 -11.81
CA THR A 144 0.42 5.91 -11.22
C THR A 144 0.03 4.67 -10.42
N VAL A 145 0.79 3.58 -10.56
CA VAL A 145 0.50 2.29 -9.92
C VAL A 145 1.43 2.07 -8.71
N MET A 146 0.87 1.73 -7.56
CA MET A 146 1.62 1.30 -6.38
C MET A 146 1.63 -0.23 -6.28
N SER A 147 2.78 -0.86 -6.55
CA SER A 147 2.89 -2.33 -6.64
C SER A 147 3.20 -2.95 -5.28
N TRP A 148 2.26 -3.73 -4.75
CA TRP A 148 2.38 -4.31 -3.40
C TRP A 148 2.35 -5.84 -3.37
N ARG A 149 1.67 -6.49 -4.33
CA ARG A 149 1.60 -7.97 -4.44
C ARG A 149 2.86 -8.52 -5.10
N GLY A 150 4.00 -8.26 -4.47
CA GLY A 150 5.33 -8.37 -5.08
C GLY A 150 5.56 -7.30 -6.16
N SER A 151 6.55 -7.53 -7.02
CA SER A 151 6.95 -6.56 -8.07
C SER A 151 6.25 -6.78 -9.43
N ALA A 152 5.46 -7.84 -9.58
CA ALA A 152 4.92 -8.23 -10.88
C ALA A 152 3.93 -7.19 -11.46
N GLY A 153 3.06 -6.63 -10.61
CA GLY A 153 2.11 -5.58 -11.00
C GLY A 153 2.85 -4.32 -11.50
N GLY A 154 3.85 -3.86 -10.74
CA GLY A 154 4.68 -2.73 -11.11
C GLY A 154 5.48 -2.95 -12.38
N ILE A 155 6.07 -4.13 -12.57
CA ILE A 155 6.77 -4.46 -13.83
C ILE A 155 5.80 -4.37 -15.01
N LYS A 156 4.60 -4.93 -14.85
CA LYS A 156 3.57 -4.91 -15.90
C LYS A 156 3.11 -3.47 -16.21
N ALA A 157 2.90 -2.65 -15.19
CA ALA A 157 2.50 -1.25 -15.33
C ALA A 157 3.57 -0.42 -16.05
N ALA A 158 4.84 -0.57 -15.67
CA ALA A 158 5.95 0.12 -16.34
C ALA A 158 6.10 -0.31 -17.81
N GLN A 159 5.87 -1.59 -18.13
CA GLN A 159 5.84 -2.07 -19.53
C GLN A 159 4.70 -1.49 -20.36
N LEU A 160 3.61 -1.08 -19.72
CA LEU A 160 2.47 -0.41 -20.33
C LEU A 160 2.66 1.12 -20.38
N GLY A 161 3.76 1.65 -19.85
CA GLY A 161 4.08 3.08 -19.84
C GLY A 161 3.47 3.88 -18.68
N HIS A 162 2.96 3.20 -17.66
CA HIS A 162 2.49 3.85 -16.43
C HIS A 162 3.65 4.07 -15.47
N ASP A 163 3.62 5.19 -14.76
CA ASP A 163 4.53 5.45 -13.65
C ASP A 163 4.21 4.53 -12.47
N VAL A 164 5.24 4.12 -11.72
CA VAL A 164 5.14 3.10 -10.68
C VAL A 164 5.87 3.51 -9.41
N ILE A 165 5.25 3.21 -8.27
CA ILE A 165 5.89 3.21 -6.95
C ILE A 165 5.98 1.77 -6.47
N MET A 166 7.18 1.27 -6.24
CA MET A 166 7.40 -0.12 -5.79
C MET A 166 7.26 -0.22 -4.27
N THR A 167 6.24 -0.94 -3.79
CA THR A 167 6.05 -1.27 -2.37
C THR A 167 5.87 -2.78 -2.14
N PRO A 168 6.69 -3.64 -2.76
CA PRO A 168 6.43 -5.08 -2.81
C PRO A 168 6.49 -5.69 -1.40
N ASN A 169 5.47 -6.45 -1.02
CA ASN A 169 5.27 -6.94 0.35
C ASN A 169 6.39 -7.84 0.89
N ASP A 170 7.15 -8.48 0.00
CA ASP A 170 8.30 -9.30 0.35
C ASP A 170 9.53 -8.47 0.74
N TYR A 171 9.55 -7.15 0.52
CA TYR A 171 10.63 -6.24 0.90
C TYR A 171 10.18 -5.05 1.75
N CYS A 172 8.97 -4.56 1.52
CA CYS A 172 8.53 -3.22 1.94
C CYS A 172 7.39 -3.23 2.96
N TYR A 173 6.94 -4.38 3.45
CA TYR A 173 5.90 -4.44 4.49
C TYR A 173 6.56 -4.51 5.86
N PHE A 174 6.56 -3.37 6.55
CA PHE A 174 7.23 -3.21 7.84
C PHE A 174 6.34 -3.63 9.02
N ASP A 175 5.10 -3.99 8.78
CA ASP A 175 4.23 -4.71 9.71
C ASP A 175 4.61 -6.20 9.86
N TYR A 176 5.50 -6.73 8.99
CA TYR A 176 5.98 -8.11 9.07
C TYR A 176 7.13 -8.30 10.06
N TYR A 177 7.28 -9.52 10.58
CA TYR A 177 8.37 -9.88 11.49
C TYR A 177 9.76 -9.61 10.90
N GLN A 178 10.69 -9.27 11.80
CA GLN A 178 12.09 -8.96 11.49
C GLN A 178 13.06 -10.09 11.88
N SER A 179 12.55 -11.15 12.54
CA SER A 179 13.30 -12.32 12.99
C SER A 179 12.52 -13.59 12.71
N GLU A 180 13.23 -14.68 12.43
CA GLU A 180 12.62 -16.02 12.40
C GLU A 180 12.20 -16.49 13.80
N ASP A 181 12.86 -16.00 14.85
CA ASP A 181 12.54 -16.32 16.25
C ASP A 181 11.46 -15.37 16.80
N THR A 182 10.23 -15.57 16.33
CA THR A 182 9.08 -14.70 16.64
C THR A 182 8.63 -14.76 18.09
N ARG A 183 9.10 -15.73 18.88
CA ARG A 183 8.77 -15.88 20.32
C ARG A 183 9.25 -14.71 21.17
N HIS A 184 10.27 -13.98 20.69
CA HIS A 184 10.87 -12.83 21.36
C HIS A 184 10.62 -11.51 20.62
N GLU A 185 9.76 -11.51 19.61
CA GLU A 185 9.35 -10.30 18.89
C GLU A 185 7.96 -9.85 19.39
N PRO A 186 7.65 -8.54 19.33
CA PRO A 186 6.28 -8.07 19.49
C PRO A 186 5.35 -8.79 18.52
N PHE A 187 4.10 -9.01 18.92
CA PHE A 187 3.12 -9.67 18.08
C PHE A 187 2.91 -8.86 16.78
N ALA A 188 3.01 -9.55 15.65
CA ALA A 188 2.86 -8.98 14.32
C ALA A 188 2.04 -9.91 13.43
N ILE A 189 1.57 -9.41 12.29
CA ILE A 189 0.66 -10.14 11.39
C ILE A 189 1.24 -11.46 10.85
N GLY A 190 2.56 -11.56 10.74
CA GLY A 190 3.24 -12.68 10.10
C GLY A 190 4.44 -12.21 9.28
N GLY A 191 4.73 -12.98 8.21
CA GLY A 191 5.79 -12.65 7.26
C GLY A 191 7.21 -12.71 7.84
N PHE A 192 8.20 -12.45 6.99
CA PHE A 192 9.59 -12.30 7.39
C PHE A 192 10.34 -11.38 6.43
N VAL A 193 10.61 -10.16 6.90
CA VAL A 193 11.27 -9.08 6.15
C VAL A 193 12.40 -8.53 7.04
N PRO A 194 13.55 -9.23 7.13
CA PRO A 194 14.70 -8.78 7.89
C PRO A 194 15.41 -7.62 7.17
N LEU A 195 16.27 -6.91 7.89
CA LEU A 195 17.03 -5.76 7.41
C LEU A 195 17.77 -6.02 6.07
N GLU A 196 18.44 -7.17 5.95
CA GLU A 196 19.16 -7.56 4.74
C GLU A 196 18.25 -7.71 3.54
N LYS A 197 17.04 -8.26 3.76
CA LYS A 197 16.05 -8.42 2.71
C LYS A 197 15.58 -7.06 2.20
N VAL A 198 15.25 -6.12 3.08
CA VAL A 198 14.93 -4.74 2.69
C VAL A 198 16.07 -4.13 1.87
N TYR A 199 17.31 -4.26 2.35
CA TYR A 199 18.49 -3.71 1.69
C TYR A 199 18.74 -4.31 0.31
N SER A 200 18.38 -5.57 0.08
CA SER A 200 18.62 -6.25 -1.20
C SER A 200 17.65 -5.85 -2.31
N LEU A 201 16.59 -5.09 -1.98
CA LEU A 201 15.63 -4.60 -2.98
C LEU A 201 16.33 -3.85 -4.11
N ASN A 202 16.02 -4.27 -5.35
CA ASN A 202 16.32 -3.56 -6.57
C ASN A 202 14.99 -3.20 -7.25
N PRO A 203 14.50 -1.95 -7.16
CA PRO A 203 13.16 -1.58 -7.63
C PRO A 203 13.02 -1.60 -9.15
N THR A 204 14.12 -1.65 -9.90
CA THR A 204 14.14 -1.69 -11.37
C THR A 204 14.54 -3.06 -11.92
N ALA A 205 14.57 -4.10 -11.09
CA ALA A 205 14.91 -5.45 -11.54
C ALA A 205 13.95 -5.93 -12.63
N SER A 206 14.49 -6.63 -13.63
CA SER A 206 13.74 -7.20 -14.77
C SER A 206 13.08 -6.17 -15.71
N LEU A 207 13.49 -4.90 -15.65
CA LEU A 207 13.06 -3.85 -16.58
C LEU A 207 14.20 -3.44 -17.52
N THR A 208 13.83 -3.02 -18.74
CA THR A 208 14.78 -2.32 -19.62
C THR A 208 15.08 -0.93 -19.09
N GLU A 209 16.15 -0.29 -19.59
CA GLU A 209 16.52 1.07 -19.18
C GLU A 209 15.40 2.09 -19.45
N GLU A 210 14.66 1.94 -20.56
CA GLU A 210 13.51 2.79 -20.87
C GLU A 210 12.34 2.55 -19.92
N GLN A 211 12.03 1.28 -19.59
CA GLN A 211 10.95 0.94 -18.66
C GLN A 211 11.29 1.36 -17.22
N ALA A 212 12.56 1.28 -16.84
CA ALA A 212 13.04 1.69 -15.52
C ALA A 212 12.80 3.19 -15.24
N LYS A 213 12.69 4.04 -16.28
CA LYS A 213 12.36 5.47 -16.13
C LYS A 213 10.96 5.72 -15.57
N HIS A 214 10.05 4.75 -15.70
CA HIS A 214 8.72 4.82 -15.11
C HIS A 214 8.70 4.47 -13.62
N ILE A 215 9.78 3.93 -13.07
CA ILE A 215 9.87 3.66 -11.63
C ILE A 215 10.19 4.97 -10.91
N LEU A 216 9.19 5.59 -10.29
CA LEU A 216 9.33 6.85 -9.55
C LEU A 216 10.12 6.66 -8.24
N GLY A 217 10.07 5.45 -7.68
CA GLY A 217 10.80 5.11 -6.46
C GLY A 217 10.22 3.89 -5.76
N THR A 218 10.58 3.74 -4.49
CA THR A 218 10.06 2.70 -3.61
C THR A 218 9.61 3.29 -2.27
N GLN A 219 8.68 2.63 -1.60
CA GLN A 219 8.15 3.01 -0.28
C GLN A 219 7.96 1.75 0.57
N ALA A 220 8.07 1.88 1.89
CA ALA A 220 7.61 0.88 2.84
C ALA A 220 6.25 1.26 3.40
N ASN A 221 5.39 0.25 3.54
CA ASN A 221 4.08 0.37 4.15
C ASN A 221 4.16 -0.15 5.59
N LEU A 222 3.44 0.50 6.50
CA LEU A 222 3.29 0.06 7.88
C LEU A 222 1.81 -0.02 8.22
N TRP A 223 1.23 -1.21 8.02
CA TRP A 223 -0.11 -1.53 8.49
C TRP A 223 -0.11 -1.71 10.01
N THR A 224 -1.21 -1.36 10.68
CA THR A 224 -1.22 -1.13 12.15
C THR A 224 -2.17 -2.02 12.93
N GLU A 225 -2.68 -3.09 12.33
CA GLU A 225 -3.61 -4.06 12.96
C GLU A 225 -3.07 -4.62 14.28
N TYR A 226 -1.75 -4.81 14.36
CA TYR A 226 -1.06 -5.35 15.54
C TYR A 226 -0.04 -4.38 16.15
N ILE A 227 -0.12 -3.09 15.81
CA ILE A 227 0.83 -2.05 16.25
C ILE A 227 0.08 -0.94 16.99
N PRO A 228 -0.31 -1.15 18.26
CA PRO A 228 -1.15 -0.21 19.01
C PRO A 228 -0.42 1.02 19.57
N THR A 229 0.92 1.07 19.51
CA THR A 229 1.71 2.11 20.19
C THR A 229 2.75 2.72 19.26
N SER A 230 3.11 3.98 19.51
CA SER A 230 4.16 4.67 18.77
C SER A 230 5.53 4.02 18.99
N GLU A 231 5.78 3.48 20.19
CA GLU A 231 7.00 2.74 20.48
C GLU A 231 7.11 1.49 19.59
N GLN A 232 6.01 0.76 19.38
CA GLN A 232 6.03 -0.38 18.48
C GLN A 232 6.15 0.05 17.01
N VAL A 233 5.57 1.20 16.61
CA VAL A 233 5.82 1.79 15.28
C VAL A 233 7.32 1.99 15.06
N GLU A 234 8.00 2.65 16.00
CA GLU A 234 9.45 2.86 15.92
C GLU A 234 10.21 1.52 15.83
N TYR A 235 9.83 0.53 16.65
CA TYR A 235 10.48 -0.78 16.65
C TYR A 235 10.35 -1.50 15.31
N MET A 236 9.17 -1.39 14.68
CA MET A 236 8.87 -2.04 13.41
C MET A 236 9.57 -1.33 12.25
N VAL A 237 9.71 0.00 12.25
CA VAL A 237 10.33 0.72 11.13
C VAL A 237 11.85 0.87 11.27
N LEU A 238 12.39 0.96 12.49
CA LEU A 238 13.82 1.15 12.73
C LEU A 238 14.52 -0.18 13.07
N PRO A 239 15.62 -0.55 12.39
CA PRO A 239 16.40 0.22 11.41
C PRO A 239 16.08 -0.07 9.94
N ARG A 240 15.03 -0.84 9.61
CA ARG A 240 14.67 -1.18 8.22
C ARG A 240 14.48 0.05 7.33
N MET A 241 13.98 1.15 7.89
CA MET A 241 13.86 2.45 7.21
C MET A 241 15.22 2.99 6.74
N ALA A 242 16.32 2.72 7.46
CA ALA A 242 17.66 3.12 7.02
C ALA A 242 18.12 2.30 5.81
N ALA A 243 17.82 0.99 5.78
CA ALA A 243 18.11 0.16 4.62
C ALA A 243 17.31 0.61 3.39
N LEU A 244 16.02 0.89 3.57
CA LEU A 244 15.18 1.38 2.47
C LEU A 244 15.62 2.76 1.98
N ALA A 245 16.01 3.66 2.89
CA ALA A 245 16.54 4.97 2.51
C ALA A 245 17.78 4.84 1.61
N GLU A 246 18.63 3.84 1.86
CA GLU A 246 19.77 3.56 0.99
C GLU A 246 19.36 2.99 -0.37
N VAL A 247 18.34 2.13 -0.41
CA VAL A 247 17.74 1.64 -1.68
C VAL A 247 17.15 2.81 -2.49
N GLN A 248 16.53 3.78 -1.83
CA GLN A 248 15.92 4.94 -2.47
C GLN A 248 16.94 5.94 -3.02
N TRP A 249 18.11 6.07 -2.39
CA TRP A 249 19.05 7.16 -2.64
C TRP A 249 20.33 6.73 -3.36
N THR A 250 20.87 5.57 -3.03
CA THR A 250 22.21 5.14 -3.49
C THR A 250 22.11 4.36 -4.79
N GLN A 251 23.00 4.68 -5.73
CA GLN A 251 23.14 3.96 -6.99
C GLN A 251 23.38 2.46 -6.75
N LEU A 252 22.74 1.59 -7.53
CA LEU A 252 22.71 0.14 -7.29
C LEU A 252 24.12 -0.46 -7.21
N GLU A 253 25.03 -0.04 -8.07
CA GLU A 253 26.43 -0.49 -8.12
C GLU A 253 27.29 -0.03 -6.94
N LYS A 254 26.79 0.90 -6.12
CA LYS A 254 27.46 1.39 -4.91
C LYS A 254 26.92 0.77 -3.62
N LYS A 255 25.88 -0.06 -3.71
CA LYS A 255 25.33 -0.75 -2.55
C LYS A 255 26.25 -1.90 -2.12
N ASP A 256 26.69 -1.86 -0.87
CA ASP A 256 27.43 -2.93 -0.21
C ASP A 256 26.85 -3.13 1.20
N TYR A 257 26.28 -4.32 1.46
CA TYR A 257 25.60 -4.60 2.72
C TYR A 257 26.55 -4.61 3.94
N THR A 258 27.80 -5.04 3.75
CA THR A 258 28.81 -5.02 4.82
C THR A 258 29.19 -3.59 5.15
N ASN A 259 29.36 -2.74 4.13
CA ASN A 259 29.64 -1.33 4.35
C ASN A 259 28.43 -0.61 4.98
N PHE A 260 27.21 -0.92 4.53
CA PHE A 260 25.96 -0.41 5.11
C PHE A 260 25.84 -0.73 6.60
N THR A 261 26.02 -2.00 7.00
CA THR A 261 25.92 -2.40 8.41
C THR A 261 26.98 -1.74 9.29
N THR A 262 28.19 -1.50 8.75
CA THR A 262 29.23 -0.72 9.44
C THR A 262 28.78 0.73 9.70
N ARG A 263 28.17 1.39 8.72
CA ARG A 263 27.64 2.76 8.88
C ARG A 263 26.40 2.80 9.77
N LEU A 264 25.57 1.75 9.71
CA LEU A 264 24.36 1.61 10.52
C LEU A 264 24.70 1.64 12.02
N ALA A 265 25.82 1.04 12.45
CA ALA A 265 26.25 1.09 13.85
C ALA A 265 26.39 2.54 14.37
N GLY A 266 26.86 3.47 13.54
CA GLY A 266 26.91 4.90 13.87
C GLY A 266 25.51 5.53 13.99
N LEU A 267 24.60 5.19 13.07
CA LEU A 267 23.22 5.67 13.09
C LEU A 267 22.43 5.14 14.31
N ILE A 268 22.65 3.89 14.70
CA ILE A 268 22.12 3.33 15.96
C ILE A 268 22.59 4.15 17.17
N GLY A 269 23.83 4.66 17.15
CA GLY A 269 24.31 5.59 18.17
C GLY A 269 23.47 6.86 18.28
N LEU A 270 22.95 7.38 17.16
CA LEU A 270 22.02 8.52 17.14
C LEU A 270 20.64 8.14 17.66
N TYR A 271 20.11 6.98 17.25
CA TYR A 271 18.82 6.49 17.75
C TYR A 271 18.83 6.34 19.27
N ARG A 272 19.92 5.79 19.82
CA ARG A 272 20.12 5.66 21.28
C ARG A 272 20.22 7.03 21.98
N ARG A 273 20.96 7.98 21.39
CA ARG A 273 21.07 9.35 21.92
C ARG A 273 19.69 10.02 22.00
N ASP A 274 18.87 9.81 20.98
CA ASP A 274 17.56 10.45 20.84
C ASP A 274 16.43 9.67 21.52
N GLY A 275 16.73 8.51 22.11
CA GLY A 275 15.77 7.69 22.85
C GLY A 275 14.73 6.98 21.99
N LEU A 276 15.03 6.75 20.70
CA LEU A 276 14.13 6.05 19.78
C LEU A 276 14.07 4.54 20.11
N ASN A 277 12.88 3.94 20.03
CA ASN A 277 12.70 2.51 20.23
C ASN A 277 12.93 1.77 18.91
N TYR A 278 14.10 1.18 18.70
CA TYR A 278 14.44 0.45 17.47
C TYR A 278 14.73 -1.02 17.77
N ARG A 279 14.58 -1.88 16.75
CA ARG A 279 15.03 -3.27 16.87
C ARG A 279 16.55 -3.36 16.74
N GLU A 280 17.23 -3.91 17.74
CA GLU A 280 18.69 -4.12 17.68
C GLU A 280 19.06 -5.06 16.50
N PRO A 281 19.79 -4.56 15.47
CA PRO A 281 20.04 -5.33 14.25
C PRO A 281 21.17 -6.35 14.42
N PHE A 282 22.08 -6.11 15.36
CA PHE A 282 23.21 -6.97 15.68
C PHE A 282 22.92 -7.60 17.04
N ARG A 283 22.25 -8.76 17.09
CA ARG A 283 22.23 -9.53 18.34
C ARG A 283 23.70 -9.83 18.66
N GLN A 284 24.22 -9.26 19.76
CA GLN A 284 25.38 -9.84 20.40
C GLN A 284 25.01 -11.30 20.67
N GLN A 285 25.72 -12.25 20.07
CA GLN A 285 25.77 -13.58 20.66
C GLN A 285 26.24 -13.34 22.09
N ALA A 286 25.33 -13.44 23.06
CA ALA A 286 25.72 -13.43 24.45
C ALA A 286 26.75 -14.54 24.60
N ASP A 287 27.95 -14.16 25.03
CA ASP A 287 29.06 -15.05 25.34
C ASP A 287 28.55 -16.27 26.09
N SER A 288 28.58 -17.43 25.44
CA SER A 288 28.36 -18.73 26.08
C SER A 288 29.54 -19.17 26.96
N THR A 289 30.42 -18.25 27.33
CA THR A 289 31.63 -18.47 28.14
C THR A 289 31.52 -17.82 29.51
N ALA A 290 30.41 -18.03 30.22
CA ALA A 290 30.35 -17.68 31.63
C ALA A 290 29.38 -18.57 32.43
N THR A 291 29.70 -19.84 32.64
CA THR A 291 29.58 -20.55 33.94
C THR A 291 29.93 -22.04 33.84
N GLU A 292 31.22 -22.38 33.89
CA GLU A 292 31.67 -23.60 34.57
C GLU A 292 32.93 -23.26 35.39
N LYS A 293 32.69 -22.68 36.57
CA LYS A 293 33.56 -22.88 37.72
C LYS A 293 32.79 -23.74 38.72
N LYS A 294 33.14 -25.02 38.75
CA LYS A 294 33.06 -25.89 39.93
C LYS A 294 34.32 -26.72 40.00
#